data_AF-A0A1M5GXA4-F1
#
_entry.id   AF-A0A1M5GXA4-F1
#
_cell.length_a   1.000
_cell.length_b   1.000
_cell.length_c   1.000
_cell.angle_alpha   90.00
_cell.angle_beta   90.00
_cell.angle_gamma   90.00
#
_symmetry.space_group_name_H-M   'P 1'
#
loop_
_entity.id
_entity.type
_entity.pdbx_description
1 polymer ?
#
loop_
_entity_poly.entity_id
_entity_poly.type
_entity_poly.pdbx_seq_one_letter_code
_entity_poly.pdbx_strand_id
1 'polypeptide(L)'
;MKLFKNSLATLLLALFIVGVTNVNAQDKREAVQTYNKALELVESEDYEQAVSMFNQAIAQGEELGEEGQDIVQRAEKQLPTTYYQMALREYRTFQNDKSLSSLEATISAFREAGEISEEYGNEQIAEKVPGVITQLMYNRALLQYQQEDFEAALATLDEVIERNANYAKAYYQKGIVTKNMEGSSLDEALGYFDKAIEVGEQNNDNQIVSRAQEAAASELIYRGSQANENDDYETAISLLNSALEYDSSSEEAYYRLSEAYNGRQQWAEAAEAAQQAIELGNGGRTDQAKNYFSLGTAYQGLGQRADACDAFDNAAYGSFKSSAEHKMEFELKCENI
;
A
#
# COMPACT_ATOMS: atom_id res chain seq x y z
N MET A 1 -67.50 18.60 72.85
CA MET A 1 -66.13 18.65 72.30
C MET A 1 -66.04 17.66 71.15
N LYS A 2 -66.49 18.10 69.97
CA LYS A 2 -66.50 17.34 68.71
C LYS A 2 -65.43 17.96 67.80
N LEU A 3 -64.91 17.15 66.88
CA LEU A 3 -64.03 17.50 65.75
C LEU A 3 -62.54 17.61 66.12
N PHE A 4 -61.80 16.50 66.04
CA PHE A 4 -60.37 16.43 65.66
C PHE A 4 -59.97 14.95 65.50
N LYS A 5 -60.51 14.28 64.49
CA LYS A 5 -60.03 12.98 64.01
C LYS A 5 -60.32 12.94 62.51
N ASN A 6 -59.38 13.41 61.67
CA ASN A 6 -59.27 13.12 60.23
C ASN A 6 -58.16 13.98 59.54
N SER A 7 -56.93 14.03 60.06
CA SER A 7 -55.86 14.72 59.31
C SER A 7 -54.52 13.99 59.20
N LEU A 8 -54.37 12.76 59.72
CA LEU A 8 -53.07 12.07 59.67
C LEU A 8 -52.88 11.18 58.42
N ALA A 9 -53.96 10.72 57.79
CA ALA A 9 -53.87 9.79 56.65
C ALA A 9 -53.59 10.48 55.30
N THR A 10 -53.97 11.75 55.13
CA THR A 10 -53.72 12.53 53.90
C THR A 10 -52.32 13.15 53.82
N LEU A 11 -51.63 13.31 54.95
CA LEU A 11 -50.27 13.88 54.99
C LEU A 11 -49.20 12.88 54.54
N LEU A 12 -49.39 11.59 54.83
CA LEU A 12 -48.46 10.52 54.43
C LEU A 12 -48.51 10.22 52.92
N LEU A 13 -49.69 10.33 52.28
CA LEU A 13 -49.81 10.13 50.83
C LEU A 13 -49.23 11.32 50.04
N ALA A 14 -49.37 12.55 50.54
CA ALA A 14 -48.74 13.72 49.93
C ALA A 14 -47.21 13.72 50.07
N LEU A 15 -46.67 13.25 51.20
CA LEU A 15 -45.22 13.09 51.41
C LEU A 15 -44.62 11.99 50.53
N PHE A 16 -45.37 10.91 50.25
CA PHE A 16 -44.91 9.85 49.35
C PHE A 16 -44.89 10.32 47.89
N ILE A 17 -45.92 11.05 47.45
CA ILE A 17 -45.96 11.61 46.08
C ILE A 17 -44.87 12.68 45.89
N VAL A 18 -44.68 13.58 46.87
CA VAL A 18 -43.61 14.60 46.82
C VAL A 18 -42.21 13.99 46.94
N GLY A 19 -42.07 12.87 47.65
CA GLY A 19 -40.81 12.12 47.76
C GLY A 19 -40.41 11.45 46.45
N VAL A 20 -41.35 10.80 45.75
CA VAL A 20 -41.10 10.13 44.46
C VAL A 20 -40.79 11.15 43.35
N THR A 21 -41.49 12.29 43.32
CA THR A 21 -41.21 13.34 42.30
C THR A 21 -39.89 14.08 42.51
N ASN A 22 -39.43 14.24 43.76
CA ASN A 22 -38.15 14.92 44.05
C ASN A 22 -36.94 14.02 43.78
N VAL A 23 -37.04 12.72 44.05
CA VAL A 23 -35.97 11.74 43.73
C VAL A 23 -35.77 11.68 42.21
N ASN A 24 -36.86 11.55 41.45
CA ASN A 24 -36.80 11.51 39.97
C ASN A 24 -36.19 12.80 39.35
N ALA A 25 -36.48 13.97 39.90
CA ALA A 25 -35.90 15.24 39.43
C ALA A 25 -34.40 15.38 39.75
N GLN A 26 -33.92 14.76 40.83
CA GLN A 26 -32.50 14.73 41.19
C GLN A 26 -31.74 13.75 40.28
N ASP A 27 -32.28 12.54 40.10
CA ASP A 27 -31.69 11.49 39.27
C ASP A 27 -31.59 11.95 37.81
N LYS A 28 -32.61 12.63 37.29
CA LYS A 28 -32.57 13.27 35.97
C LYS A 28 -31.47 14.34 35.84
N ARG A 29 -31.25 15.14 36.89
CA ARG A 29 -30.19 16.16 36.89
C ARG A 29 -28.82 15.49 36.86
N GLU A 30 -28.65 14.41 37.60
CA GLU A 30 -27.42 13.62 37.61
C GLU A 30 -27.12 13.05 36.23
N ALA A 31 -28.10 12.43 35.57
CA ALA A 31 -27.95 11.93 34.19
C ALA A 31 -27.50 13.00 33.19
N VAL A 32 -28.07 14.21 33.28
CA VAL A 32 -27.65 15.35 32.45
C VAL A 32 -26.21 15.79 32.78
N GLN A 33 -25.83 15.79 34.05
CA GLN A 33 -24.46 16.14 34.45
C GLN A 33 -23.45 15.12 33.95
N THR A 34 -23.75 13.82 34.04
CA THR A 34 -22.94 12.73 33.48
C THR A 34 -22.76 12.89 31.97
N TYR A 35 -23.86 13.15 31.25
CA TYR A 35 -23.82 13.39 29.80
C TYR A 35 -22.96 14.61 29.43
N ASN A 36 -23.14 15.73 30.12
CA ASN A 36 -22.33 16.93 29.87
C ASN A 36 -20.85 16.69 30.20
N LYS A 37 -20.57 15.87 31.23
CA LYS A 37 -19.20 15.51 31.57
C LYS A 37 -18.54 14.68 30.48
N ALA A 38 -19.29 13.78 29.85
CA ALA A 38 -18.82 13.03 28.68
C ALA A 38 -18.42 13.98 27.55
N LEU A 39 -19.23 15.00 27.24
CA LEU A 39 -18.92 15.99 26.21
C LEU A 39 -17.64 16.79 26.53
N GLU A 40 -17.44 17.22 27.77
CA GLU A 40 -16.19 17.88 28.18
C GLU A 40 -14.97 16.96 27.98
N LEU A 41 -15.11 15.67 28.26
CA LEU A 41 -14.05 14.69 28.09
C LEU A 41 -13.69 14.51 26.60
N VAL A 42 -14.70 14.49 25.72
CA VAL A 42 -14.48 14.51 24.26
C VAL A 42 -13.68 15.75 23.84
N GLU A 43 -14.03 16.94 24.35
CA GLU A 43 -13.30 18.19 24.04
C GLU A 43 -11.84 18.14 24.51
N SER A 44 -11.56 17.43 25.60
CA SER A 44 -10.20 17.21 26.11
C SER A 44 -9.45 16.02 25.49
N GLU A 45 -10.04 15.36 24.48
CA GLU A 45 -9.52 14.14 23.83
C GLU A 45 -9.34 12.91 24.76
N ASP A 46 -10.03 12.90 25.92
CA ASP A 46 -10.07 11.78 26.86
C ASP A 46 -11.23 10.83 26.50
N TYR A 47 -11.09 10.20 25.32
CA TYR A 47 -12.17 9.46 24.69
C TYR A 47 -12.62 8.23 25.49
N GLU A 48 -11.70 7.52 26.16
CA GLU A 48 -12.02 6.36 26.97
C GLU A 48 -12.93 6.73 28.14
N GLN A 49 -12.60 7.80 28.86
CA GLN A 49 -13.46 8.29 29.94
C GLN A 49 -14.76 8.88 29.37
N ALA A 50 -14.73 9.55 28.23
CA ALA A 50 -15.93 10.06 27.57
C ALA A 50 -16.92 8.94 27.25
N VAL A 51 -16.45 7.84 26.63
CA VAL A 51 -17.27 6.64 26.34
C VAL A 51 -17.84 6.06 27.63
N SER A 52 -17.02 5.92 28.68
CA SER A 52 -17.50 5.44 29.98
C SER A 52 -18.61 6.32 30.55
N MET A 53 -18.50 7.65 30.46
CA MET A 53 -19.52 8.59 30.91
C MET A 53 -20.77 8.58 30.03
N PHE A 54 -20.65 8.41 28.70
CA PHE A 54 -21.83 8.24 27.85
C PHE A 54 -22.60 6.98 28.19
N ASN A 55 -21.92 5.84 28.37
CA ASN A 55 -22.56 4.58 28.78
C ASN A 55 -23.23 4.69 30.16
N GLN A 56 -22.60 5.43 31.09
CA GLN A 56 -23.22 5.71 32.38
C GLN A 56 -24.46 6.60 32.24
N ALA A 57 -24.42 7.63 31.39
CA ALA A 57 -25.56 8.50 31.13
C ALA A 57 -26.72 7.75 30.45
N ILE A 58 -26.42 6.77 29.59
CA ILE A 58 -27.41 5.86 29.01
C ILE A 58 -28.08 5.04 30.12
N ALA A 59 -27.30 4.35 30.96
CA ALA A 59 -27.85 3.54 32.05
C ALA A 59 -28.72 4.35 33.01
N GLN A 60 -28.26 5.55 33.40
CA GLN A 60 -29.06 6.48 34.22
C GLN A 60 -30.34 6.95 33.48
N GLY A 61 -30.25 7.20 32.19
CA GLY A 61 -31.40 7.56 31.35
C GLY A 61 -32.43 6.44 31.23
N GLU A 62 -32.00 5.19 31.11
CA GLU A 62 -32.87 4.01 31.06
C GLU A 62 -33.61 3.79 32.38
N GLU A 63 -32.95 3.99 33.52
CA GLU A 63 -33.58 3.90 34.86
C GLU A 63 -34.72 4.91 35.05
N LEU A 64 -34.65 6.06 34.38
CA LEU A 64 -35.66 7.13 34.41
C LEU A 64 -36.87 6.86 33.48
N GLY A 65 -36.81 5.82 32.64
CA GLY A 65 -37.87 5.50 31.67
C GLY A 65 -38.11 6.63 30.66
N GLU A 66 -39.38 6.96 30.40
CA GLU A 66 -39.75 8.00 29.41
C GLU A 66 -39.09 9.36 29.68
N GLU A 67 -38.83 9.70 30.95
CA GLU A 67 -38.26 10.99 31.31
C GLU A 67 -36.76 11.12 30.96
N GLY A 68 -36.06 10.00 30.80
CA GLY A 68 -34.63 9.92 30.47
C GLY A 68 -34.34 9.58 29.01
N GLN A 69 -35.35 9.23 28.22
CA GLN A 69 -35.19 8.77 26.83
C GLN A 69 -34.42 9.76 25.93
N ASP A 70 -34.61 11.06 26.15
CA ASP A 70 -33.88 12.11 25.43
C ASP A 70 -32.37 12.10 25.74
N ILE A 71 -31.97 11.77 26.97
CA ILE A 71 -30.56 11.64 27.36
C ILE A 71 -29.95 10.40 26.72
N VAL A 72 -30.66 9.27 26.76
CA VAL A 72 -30.27 8.02 26.10
C VAL A 72 -29.99 8.27 24.62
N GLN A 73 -30.97 8.80 23.88
CA GLN A 73 -30.83 9.06 22.44
C GLN A 73 -29.66 10.00 22.12
N ARG A 74 -29.43 11.02 22.96
CA ARG A 74 -28.31 11.95 22.75
C ARG A 74 -26.95 11.29 23.03
N ALA A 75 -26.84 10.47 24.07
CA ALA A 75 -25.62 9.76 24.41
C ALA A 75 -25.28 8.69 23.36
N GLU A 76 -26.25 7.86 22.99
CA GLU A 76 -26.14 6.87 21.91
C GLU A 76 -25.65 7.52 20.61
N LYS A 77 -26.22 8.67 20.24
CA LYS A 77 -25.81 9.40 19.03
C LYS A 77 -24.36 9.92 19.08
N GLN A 78 -23.80 10.16 20.25
CA GLN A 78 -22.41 10.62 20.41
C GLN A 78 -21.39 9.48 20.37
N LEU A 79 -21.79 8.26 20.77
CA LEU A 79 -20.88 7.11 20.85
C LEU A 79 -20.15 6.83 19.52
N PRO A 80 -20.81 6.69 18.35
CA PRO A 80 -20.13 6.45 17.07
C PRO A 80 -19.04 7.49 16.75
N THR A 81 -19.36 8.77 16.96
CA THR A 81 -18.42 9.87 16.67
C THR A 81 -17.25 9.87 17.64
N THR A 82 -17.51 9.57 18.92
CA THR A 82 -16.48 9.51 19.97
C THR A 82 -15.50 8.36 19.71
N TYR A 83 -16.01 7.17 19.38
CA TYR A 83 -15.18 6.02 19.00
C TYR A 83 -14.37 6.30 17.74
N TYR A 84 -14.95 6.95 16.74
CA TYR A 84 -14.23 7.33 15.53
C TYR A 84 -13.10 8.33 15.80
N GLN A 85 -13.32 9.31 16.68
CA GLN A 85 -12.28 10.26 17.11
C GLN A 85 -11.15 9.57 17.90
N MET A 86 -11.50 8.59 18.75
CA MET A 86 -10.54 7.74 19.44
C MET A 86 -9.68 6.96 18.43
N ALA A 87 -10.30 6.34 17.41
CA ALA A 87 -9.57 5.65 16.35
C ALA A 87 -8.65 6.60 15.53
N LEU A 88 -9.08 7.84 15.29
CA LEU A 88 -8.23 8.85 14.66
C LEU A 88 -7.06 9.30 15.56
N ARG A 89 -7.20 9.26 16.88
CA ARG A 89 -6.08 9.47 17.81
C ARG A 89 -5.06 8.34 17.68
N GLU A 90 -5.50 7.09 17.66
CA GLU A 90 -4.61 5.95 17.44
C GLU A 90 -3.92 6.04 16.07
N TYR A 91 -4.64 6.46 15.04
CA TYR A 91 -4.05 6.69 13.72
C TYR A 91 -2.96 7.77 13.75
N ARG A 92 -3.14 8.85 14.53
CA ARG A 92 -2.09 9.87 14.75
C ARG A 92 -0.87 9.26 15.45
N THR A 93 -1.07 8.38 16.44
CA THR A 93 0.02 7.65 17.11
C THR A 93 0.78 6.78 16.10
N PHE A 94 0.07 5.98 15.30
CA PHE A 94 0.64 5.20 14.22
C PHE A 94 1.41 6.05 13.21
N GLN A 95 0.87 7.24 12.88
CA GLN A 95 1.55 8.13 11.96
C GLN A 95 2.90 8.64 12.49
N ASN A 96 3.07 8.70 13.81
CA ASN A 96 4.30 9.17 14.43
C ASN A 96 5.34 8.06 14.61
N ASP A 97 4.94 6.86 15.04
CA ASP A 97 5.88 5.78 15.35
C ASP A 97 6.09 4.78 14.20
N LYS A 98 5.14 4.70 13.26
CA LYS A 98 5.10 3.75 12.14
C LYS A 98 5.31 2.30 12.55
N SER A 99 4.88 1.92 13.76
CA SER A 99 5.08 0.58 14.29
C SER A 99 3.93 -0.37 13.95
N LEU A 100 4.21 -1.68 13.90
CA LEU A 100 3.17 -2.69 13.73
C LEU A 100 2.19 -2.70 14.91
N SER A 101 2.68 -2.42 16.12
CA SER A 101 1.87 -2.37 17.34
C SER A 101 0.82 -1.25 17.31
N SER A 102 1.23 -0.03 16.98
CA SER A 102 0.30 1.11 16.86
C SER A 102 -0.65 0.96 15.68
N LEU A 103 -0.20 0.31 14.59
CA LEU A 103 -1.08 -0.02 13.46
C LEU A 103 -2.18 -1.00 13.86
N GLU A 104 -1.85 -2.07 14.59
CA GLU A 104 -2.84 -3.04 15.08
C GLU A 104 -3.83 -2.41 16.07
N ALA A 105 -3.34 -1.54 16.97
CA ALA A 105 -4.21 -0.75 17.83
C ALA A 105 -5.16 0.15 17.02
N THR A 106 -4.66 0.80 15.97
CA THR A 106 -5.45 1.64 15.07
C THR A 106 -6.51 0.85 14.33
N ILE A 107 -6.16 -0.31 13.76
CA ILE A 107 -7.11 -1.20 13.06
C ILE A 107 -8.22 -1.64 14.03
N SER A 108 -7.85 -2.03 15.26
CA SER A 108 -8.79 -2.46 16.28
C SER A 108 -9.75 -1.34 16.67
N ALA A 109 -9.24 -0.12 16.88
CA ALA A 109 -10.07 1.04 17.21
C ALA A 109 -11.04 1.41 16.07
N PHE A 110 -10.63 1.31 14.79
CA PHE A 110 -11.54 1.53 13.68
C PHE A 110 -12.59 0.43 13.54
N ARG A 111 -12.25 -0.84 13.81
CA ARG A 111 -13.25 -1.94 13.85
C ARG A 111 -14.33 -1.66 14.88
N GLU A 112 -13.94 -1.34 16.10
CA GLU A 112 -14.87 -1.00 17.18
C GLU A 112 -15.72 0.23 16.81
N ALA A 113 -15.12 1.28 16.23
CA ALA A 113 -15.88 2.43 15.75
C ALA A 113 -16.91 2.07 14.67
N GLY A 114 -16.61 1.11 13.80
CA GLY A 114 -17.56 0.58 12.81
C GLY A 114 -18.72 -0.17 13.46
N GLU A 115 -18.42 -1.11 14.35
CA GLU A 115 -19.41 -1.91 15.09
C GLU A 115 -20.38 -1.03 15.87
N ILE A 116 -19.85 -0.06 16.63
CA ILE A 116 -20.67 0.91 17.37
C ILE A 116 -21.49 1.80 16.43
N SER A 117 -20.94 2.14 15.26
CA SER A 117 -21.68 2.93 14.27
C SER A 117 -22.85 2.15 13.67
N GLU A 118 -22.71 0.85 13.44
CA GLU A 118 -23.80 -0.03 13.01
C GLU A 118 -24.86 -0.17 14.11
N GLU A 119 -24.43 -0.40 15.36
CA GLU A 119 -25.30 -0.55 16.53
C GLU A 119 -26.22 0.67 16.74
N TYR A 120 -25.64 1.88 16.69
CA TYR A 120 -26.38 3.13 16.94
C TYR A 120 -26.81 3.88 15.67
N GLY A 121 -26.76 3.23 14.51
CA GLY A 121 -27.34 3.75 13.25
C GLY A 121 -26.62 4.96 12.65
N ASN A 122 -25.29 5.06 12.82
CA ASN A 122 -24.46 6.05 12.13
C ASN A 122 -23.93 5.50 10.79
N GLU A 123 -24.78 5.52 9.77
CA GLU A 123 -24.47 4.99 8.43
C GLU A 123 -23.20 5.62 7.81
N GLN A 124 -22.99 6.92 8.02
CA GLN A 124 -21.85 7.63 7.44
C GLN A 124 -20.50 7.04 7.91
N ILE A 125 -20.36 6.73 9.20
CA ILE A 125 -19.14 6.14 9.74
C ILE A 125 -19.08 4.66 9.38
N ALA A 126 -20.19 3.93 9.52
CA ALA A 126 -20.28 2.50 9.20
C ALA A 126 -19.87 2.19 7.75
N GLU A 127 -20.31 2.99 6.78
CA GLU A 127 -19.93 2.82 5.37
C GLU A 127 -18.45 3.15 5.09
N LYS A 128 -17.87 4.09 5.85
CA LYS A 128 -16.51 4.56 5.63
C LYS A 128 -15.45 3.62 6.22
N VAL A 129 -15.72 3.07 7.40
CA VAL A 129 -14.76 2.30 8.20
C VAL A 129 -14.17 1.09 7.45
N PRO A 130 -14.94 0.26 6.73
CA PRO A 130 -14.40 -0.89 6.00
C PRO A 130 -13.27 -0.51 5.03
N GLY A 131 -13.44 0.58 4.27
CA GLY A 131 -12.42 1.07 3.35
C GLY A 131 -11.16 1.58 4.06
N VAL A 132 -11.31 2.19 5.23
CA VAL A 132 -10.18 2.61 6.08
C VAL A 132 -9.41 1.39 6.59
N ILE A 133 -10.12 0.36 7.07
CA ILE A 133 -9.51 -0.89 7.54
C ILE A 133 -8.73 -1.57 6.40
N THR A 134 -9.28 -1.66 5.19
CA THR A 134 -8.57 -2.23 4.02
C THR A 134 -7.25 -1.48 3.75
N GLN A 135 -7.25 -0.15 3.83
CA GLN A 135 -6.02 0.65 3.65
C GLN A 135 -5.00 0.42 4.77
N LEU A 136 -5.44 0.29 6.02
CA LEU A 136 -4.56 0.01 7.15
C LEU A 136 -3.99 -1.41 7.08
N MET A 137 -4.78 -2.39 6.66
CA MET A 137 -4.31 -3.76 6.42
C MET A 137 -3.27 -3.81 5.29
N TYR A 138 -3.44 -3.01 4.25
CA TYR A 138 -2.40 -2.86 3.23
C TYR A 138 -1.10 -2.28 3.83
N ASN A 139 -1.18 -1.25 4.68
CA ASN A 139 0.01 -0.75 5.40
C ASN A 139 0.64 -1.81 6.31
N ARG A 140 -0.16 -2.71 6.88
CA ARG A 140 0.33 -3.83 7.70
C ARG A 140 1.20 -4.76 6.86
N ALA A 141 0.73 -5.14 5.68
CA ALA A 141 1.52 -5.94 4.74
C ALA A 141 2.84 -5.26 4.35
N LEU A 142 2.83 -3.93 4.16
CA LEU A 142 4.06 -3.17 3.87
C LEU A 142 5.06 -3.23 5.03
N LEU A 143 4.60 -3.08 6.28
CA LEU A 143 5.47 -3.17 7.46
C LEU A 143 5.98 -4.59 7.71
N GLN A 144 5.18 -5.61 7.41
CA GLN A 144 5.60 -7.02 7.49
C GLN A 144 6.67 -7.32 6.45
N TYR A 145 6.47 -6.87 5.22
CA TYR A 145 7.48 -6.95 4.17
C TYR A 145 8.79 -6.24 4.55
N GLN A 146 8.72 -5.05 5.17
CA GLN A 146 9.91 -4.34 5.68
C GLN A 146 10.65 -5.08 6.80
N GLN A 147 9.94 -5.95 7.53
CA GLN A 147 10.51 -6.83 8.55
C GLN A 147 10.96 -8.18 7.98
N GLU A 148 10.91 -8.35 6.65
CA GLU A 148 11.20 -9.60 5.94
C GLU A 148 10.29 -10.78 6.34
N ASP A 149 9.13 -10.49 6.95
CA ASP A 149 8.09 -11.47 7.25
C ASP A 149 7.18 -11.64 6.04
N PHE A 150 7.69 -12.34 5.03
CA PHE A 150 7.05 -12.49 3.73
C PHE A 150 5.76 -13.29 3.81
N GLU A 151 5.72 -14.35 4.60
CA GLU A 151 4.53 -15.18 4.81
C GLU A 151 3.39 -14.36 5.43
N ALA A 152 3.66 -13.58 6.49
CA ALA A 152 2.62 -12.75 7.10
C ALA A 152 2.17 -11.61 6.18
N ALA A 153 3.09 -11.04 5.39
CA ALA A 153 2.75 -10.04 4.38
C ALA A 153 1.81 -10.61 3.31
N LEU A 154 2.11 -11.78 2.76
CA LEU A 154 1.25 -12.46 1.78
C LEU A 154 -0.13 -12.77 2.35
N ALA A 155 -0.20 -13.34 3.56
CA ALA A 155 -1.47 -13.63 4.22
C ALA A 155 -2.32 -12.35 4.43
N THR A 156 -1.69 -11.26 4.86
CA THR A 156 -2.40 -9.98 5.02
C THR A 156 -2.88 -9.41 3.67
N LEU A 157 -2.09 -9.57 2.60
CA LEU A 157 -2.50 -9.15 1.26
C LEU A 157 -3.67 -9.96 0.74
N ASP A 158 -3.73 -11.25 1.05
CA ASP A 158 -4.88 -12.10 0.73
C ASP A 158 -6.15 -11.61 1.45
N GLU A 159 -6.06 -11.26 2.73
CA GLU A 159 -7.19 -10.66 3.46
C GLU A 159 -7.63 -9.31 2.83
N VAL A 160 -6.69 -8.49 2.34
CA VAL A 160 -7.00 -7.22 1.65
C VAL A 160 -7.77 -7.49 0.35
N ILE A 161 -7.33 -8.49 -0.42
CA ILE A 161 -7.95 -8.88 -1.69
C ILE A 161 -9.33 -9.50 -1.46
N GLU A 162 -9.51 -10.32 -0.43
CA GLU A 162 -10.82 -10.90 -0.07
C GLU A 162 -11.84 -9.80 0.25
N ARG A 163 -11.40 -8.75 0.94
CA ARG A 163 -12.25 -7.59 1.27
C ARG A 163 -12.51 -6.69 0.07
N ASN A 164 -11.50 -6.50 -0.79
CA ASN A 164 -11.58 -5.66 -1.96
C ASN A 164 -10.73 -6.22 -3.10
N ALA A 165 -11.36 -7.02 -3.96
CA ALA A 165 -10.73 -7.60 -5.14
C ALA A 165 -10.28 -6.55 -6.17
N ASN A 166 -10.76 -5.30 -6.06
CA ASN A 166 -10.35 -4.18 -6.91
C ASN A 166 -9.16 -3.39 -6.34
N TYR A 167 -8.53 -3.87 -5.25
CA TYR A 167 -7.39 -3.20 -4.64
C TYR A 167 -6.09 -3.54 -5.37
N ALA A 168 -5.88 -2.96 -6.56
CA ALA A 168 -4.73 -3.21 -7.43
C ALA A 168 -3.35 -3.17 -6.72
N LYS A 169 -3.20 -2.28 -5.74
CA LYS A 169 -1.98 -2.14 -4.93
C LYS A 169 -1.63 -3.41 -4.16
N ALA A 170 -2.61 -4.22 -3.76
CA ALA A 170 -2.36 -5.48 -3.06
C ALA A 170 -1.71 -6.50 -3.99
N TYR A 171 -2.22 -6.65 -5.22
CA TYR A 171 -1.61 -7.54 -6.22
C TYR A 171 -0.19 -7.10 -6.56
N TYR A 172 0.04 -5.79 -6.78
CA TYR A 172 1.38 -5.26 -7.01
C TYR A 172 2.32 -5.62 -5.85
N GLN A 173 1.87 -5.41 -4.60
CA GLN A 173 2.69 -5.73 -3.45
C GLN A 173 2.92 -7.24 -3.28
N LYS A 174 1.96 -8.11 -3.66
CA LYS A 174 2.19 -9.56 -3.70
C LYS A 174 3.33 -9.89 -4.67
N GLY A 175 3.35 -9.30 -5.86
CA GLY A 175 4.46 -9.48 -6.81
C GLY A 175 5.82 -9.06 -6.23
N ILE A 176 5.85 -7.94 -5.51
CA ILE A 176 7.07 -7.49 -4.80
C ILE A 176 7.47 -8.45 -3.68
N VAL A 177 6.53 -8.93 -2.87
CA VAL A 177 6.85 -9.87 -1.78
C VAL A 177 7.35 -11.20 -2.36
N THR A 178 6.62 -11.77 -3.32
CA THR A 178 6.95 -13.05 -3.96
C THR A 178 8.33 -13.01 -4.61
N LYS A 179 8.70 -11.95 -5.35
CA LYS A 179 10.03 -11.92 -5.97
C LYS A 179 11.20 -11.83 -5.00
N ASN A 180 10.99 -11.32 -3.79
CA ASN A 180 12.02 -11.20 -2.76
C ASN A 180 12.03 -12.41 -1.79
N MET A 181 11.01 -13.26 -1.84
CA MET A 181 10.91 -14.45 -1.01
C MET A 181 11.71 -15.61 -1.60
N GLU A 182 12.56 -16.23 -0.78
CA GLU A 182 13.39 -17.37 -1.18
C GLU A 182 12.52 -18.54 -1.68
N GLY A 183 12.92 -19.15 -2.80
CA GLY A 183 12.21 -20.30 -3.38
C GLY A 183 10.99 -19.94 -4.24
N SER A 184 10.61 -18.67 -4.34
CA SER A 184 9.51 -18.23 -5.20
C SER A 184 9.89 -18.25 -6.68
N SER A 185 8.92 -18.61 -7.53
CA SER A 185 9.11 -18.63 -8.98
C SER A 185 8.94 -17.25 -9.60
N LEU A 186 9.68 -16.98 -10.69
CA LEU A 186 9.51 -15.76 -11.49
C LEU A 186 8.08 -15.64 -12.01
N ASP A 187 7.52 -16.74 -12.51
CA ASP A 187 6.17 -16.79 -13.09
C ASP A 187 5.09 -16.37 -12.09
N GLU A 188 5.25 -16.74 -10.82
CA GLU A 188 4.30 -16.34 -9.78
C GLU A 188 4.35 -14.84 -9.51
N ALA A 189 5.55 -14.25 -9.42
CA ALA A 189 5.70 -12.81 -9.25
C ALA A 189 5.13 -12.03 -10.44
N LEU A 190 5.42 -12.47 -11.67
CA LEU A 190 4.88 -11.88 -12.89
C LEU A 190 3.36 -11.99 -12.94
N GLY A 191 2.79 -13.14 -12.57
CA GLY A 191 1.33 -13.31 -12.51
C GLY A 191 0.64 -12.34 -11.55
N TYR A 192 1.28 -11.98 -10.43
CA TYR A 192 0.76 -10.93 -9.55
C TYR A 192 0.89 -9.51 -10.15
N PHE A 193 1.96 -9.21 -10.88
CA PHE A 193 2.08 -7.95 -11.61
C PHE A 193 1.05 -7.83 -12.73
N ASP A 194 0.83 -8.88 -13.50
CA ASP A 194 -0.23 -8.96 -14.52
C ASP A 194 -1.60 -8.69 -13.90
N LYS A 195 -1.88 -9.30 -12.74
CA LYS A 195 -3.14 -9.05 -12.05
C LYS A 195 -3.26 -7.62 -11.54
N ALA A 196 -2.15 -7.01 -11.09
CA ALA A 196 -2.12 -5.61 -10.71
C ALA A 196 -2.38 -4.67 -11.89
N ILE A 197 -1.86 -4.98 -13.08
CA ILE A 197 -2.12 -4.26 -14.33
C ILE A 197 -3.61 -4.40 -14.69
N GLU A 198 -4.14 -5.62 -14.76
CA GLU A 198 -5.53 -5.90 -15.12
C GLU A 198 -6.51 -5.14 -14.21
N VAL A 199 -6.32 -5.24 -12.89
CA VAL A 199 -7.18 -4.57 -11.90
C VAL A 199 -6.93 -3.06 -11.91
N GLY A 200 -5.70 -2.61 -12.14
CA GLY A 200 -5.35 -1.19 -12.28
C GLY A 200 -6.07 -0.54 -13.46
N GLU A 201 -6.05 -1.17 -14.64
CA GLU A 201 -6.74 -0.70 -15.84
C GLU A 201 -8.26 -0.64 -15.63
N GLN A 202 -8.85 -1.68 -15.05
CA GLN A 202 -10.29 -1.72 -14.73
C GLN A 202 -10.71 -0.56 -13.81
N ASN A 203 -9.82 -0.15 -12.89
CA ASN A 203 -10.08 0.92 -11.94
C ASN A 203 -9.53 2.30 -12.37
N ASN A 204 -8.93 2.40 -13.56
CA ASN A 204 -8.23 3.60 -14.06
C ASN A 204 -7.08 4.08 -13.14
N ASP A 205 -6.41 3.17 -12.43
CA ASP A 205 -5.22 3.45 -11.63
C ASP A 205 -3.96 3.36 -12.52
N ASN A 206 -3.75 4.35 -13.39
CA ASN A 206 -2.60 4.35 -14.30
C ASN A 206 -1.25 4.33 -13.57
N GLN A 207 -1.21 4.80 -12.31
CA GLN A 207 0.00 4.79 -11.50
C GLN A 207 0.39 3.36 -11.12
N ILE A 208 -0.56 2.52 -10.71
CA ILE A 208 -0.24 1.14 -10.35
C ILE A 208 0.08 0.29 -11.59
N VAL A 209 -0.60 0.55 -12.72
CA VAL A 209 -0.30 -0.09 -14.00
C VAL A 209 1.16 0.17 -14.39
N SER A 210 1.58 1.44 -14.41
CA SER A 210 2.95 1.81 -14.78
C SER A 210 3.99 1.18 -13.85
N ARG A 211 3.72 1.19 -12.53
CA ARG A 211 4.62 0.58 -11.54
C ARG A 211 4.74 -0.93 -11.68
N ALA A 212 3.64 -1.61 -11.98
CA ALA A 212 3.63 -3.06 -12.16
C ALA A 212 4.37 -3.45 -13.45
N GLN A 213 4.16 -2.72 -14.55
CA GLN A 213 4.93 -2.91 -15.80
C GLN A 213 6.43 -2.70 -15.58
N GLU A 214 6.82 -1.59 -14.93
CA GLU A 214 8.23 -1.29 -14.62
C GLU A 214 8.85 -2.36 -13.73
N ALA A 215 8.14 -2.83 -12.70
CA ALA A 215 8.62 -3.86 -11.79
C ALA A 215 8.80 -5.21 -12.49
N ALA A 216 7.86 -5.60 -13.35
CA ALA A 216 7.93 -6.82 -14.15
C ALA A 216 9.10 -6.77 -15.16
N ALA A 217 9.20 -5.68 -15.92
CA ALA A 217 10.29 -5.46 -16.87
C ALA A 217 11.66 -5.47 -16.18
N SER A 218 11.80 -4.74 -15.07
CA SER A 218 13.06 -4.68 -14.31
C SER A 218 13.49 -6.04 -13.76
N GLU A 219 12.55 -6.85 -13.29
CA GLU A 219 12.85 -8.20 -12.79
C GLU A 219 13.34 -9.12 -13.93
N LEU A 220 12.67 -9.05 -15.08
CA LEU A 220 13.04 -9.81 -16.28
C LEU A 220 14.41 -9.39 -16.81
N ILE A 221 14.69 -8.09 -16.86
CA ILE A 221 16.01 -7.55 -17.25
C ILE A 221 17.10 -8.02 -16.27
N TYR A 222 16.84 -7.96 -14.97
CA TYR A 222 17.80 -8.40 -13.95
C TYR A 222 18.15 -9.88 -14.09
N ARG A 223 17.15 -10.75 -14.30
CA ARG A 223 17.41 -12.18 -14.52
C ARG A 223 18.03 -12.46 -15.89
N GLY A 224 17.65 -11.72 -16.92
CA GLY A 224 18.26 -11.79 -18.25
C GLY A 224 19.74 -11.40 -18.21
N SER A 225 20.11 -10.37 -17.45
CA SER A 225 21.50 -9.97 -17.21
C SER A 225 22.30 -11.07 -16.50
N GLN A 226 21.74 -11.68 -15.45
CA GLN A 226 22.40 -12.81 -14.78
C GLN A 226 22.55 -14.01 -15.71
N ALA A 227 21.58 -14.28 -16.58
CA ALA A 227 21.69 -15.34 -17.57
C ALA A 227 22.82 -15.06 -18.58
N ASN A 228 22.97 -13.81 -19.04
CA ASN A 228 24.11 -13.38 -19.85
C ASN A 228 25.45 -13.60 -19.13
N GLU A 229 25.56 -13.20 -17.86
CA GLU A 229 26.78 -13.39 -17.06
C GLU A 229 27.17 -14.87 -16.88
N ASN A 230 26.19 -15.77 -16.96
CA ASN A 230 26.38 -17.22 -16.88
C ASN A 230 26.51 -17.89 -18.27
N ASP A 231 26.63 -17.11 -19.34
CA ASP A 231 26.65 -17.57 -20.74
C ASP A 231 25.38 -18.37 -21.16
N ASP A 232 24.29 -18.29 -20.38
CA ASP A 232 22.99 -18.87 -20.72
C ASP A 232 22.18 -17.90 -21.58
N TYR A 233 22.69 -17.68 -22.79
CA TYR A 233 22.15 -16.67 -23.68
C TYR A 233 20.74 -16.99 -24.19
N GLU A 234 20.34 -18.27 -24.26
CA GLU A 234 18.98 -18.64 -24.67
C GLU A 234 17.95 -18.17 -23.63
N THR A 235 18.23 -18.44 -22.35
CA THR A 235 17.40 -17.93 -21.25
C THR A 235 17.42 -16.41 -21.22
N ALA A 236 18.58 -15.78 -21.41
CA ALA A 236 18.68 -14.32 -21.46
C ALA A 236 17.79 -13.71 -22.55
N ILE A 237 17.89 -14.21 -23.79
CA ILE A 237 17.07 -13.76 -24.92
C ILE A 237 15.57 -13.92 -24.61
N SER A 238 15.17 -15.06 -24.06
CA SER A 238 13.77 -15.29 -23.70
C SER A 238 13.26 -14.28 -22.66
N LEU A 239 14.02 -14.05 -21.59
CA LEU A 239 13.63 -13.15 -20.51
C LEU A 239 13.58 -11.69 -20.98
N LEU A 240 14.55 -11.27 -21.79
CA LEU A 240 14.66 -9.90 -22.28
C LEU A 240 13.59 -9.55 -23.31
N ASN A 241 13.21 -10.50 -24.17
CA ASN A 241 12.05 -10.33 -25.04
C ASN A 241 10.76 -10.21 -24.21
N SER A 242 10.58 -11.05 -23.19
CA SER A 242 9.44 -10.89 -22.27
C SER A 242 9.44 -9.53 -21.57
N ALA A 243 10.60 -8.96 -21.22
CA ALA A 243 10.68 -7.63 -20.63
C ALA A 243 10.14 -6.54 -21.57
N LEU A 244 10.43 -6.67 -22.87
CA LEU A 244 9.97 -5.74 -23.90
C LEU A 244 8.45 -5.79 -24.14
N GLU A 245 7.77 -6.88 -23.75
CA GLU A 245 6.30 -6.93 -23.75
C GLU A 245 5.69 -6.02 -22.66
N TYR A 246 6.41 -5.78 -21.55
CA TYR A 246 6.00 -4.84 -20.50
C TYR A 246 6.47 -3.40 -20.78
N ASP A 247 7.68 -3.25 -21.31
CA ASP A 247 8.27 -1.96 -21.69
C ASP A 247 9.01 -2.07 -23.03
N SER A 248 8.27 -1.85 -24.12
CA SER A 248 8.80 -1.87 -25.49
C SER A 248 9.85 -0.78 -25.79
N SER A 249 10.02 0.19 -24.88
CA SER A 249 10.94 1.31 -25.00
C SER A 249 12.15 1.22 -24.06
N SER A 250 12.41 0.04 -23.49
CA SER A 250 13.51 -0.18 -22.56
C SER A 250 14.88 -0.23 -23.25
N GLU A 251 15.66 0.86 -23.18
CA GLU A 251 17.07 0.89 -23.62
C GLU A 251 17.87 -0.27 -23.03
N GLU A 252 17.71 -0.52 -21.73
CA GLU A 252 18.47 -1.53 -21.01
C GLU A 252 18.12 -2.95 -21.49
N ALA A 253 16.84 -3.24 -21.75
CA ALA A 253 16.45 -4.55 -22.28
C ALA A 253 17.09 -4.81 -23.66
N TYR A 254 17.06 -3.83 -24.57
CA TYR A 254 17.70 -3.95 -25.88
C TYR A 254 19.22 -4.08 -25.79
N TYR A 255 19.87 -3.35 -24.88
CA TYR A 255 21.30 -3.49 -24.66
C TYR A 255 21.66 -4.90 -24.18
N ARG A 256 20.98 -5.43 -23.15
CA ARG A 256 21.21 -6.79 -22.67
C ARG A 256 20.90 -7.84 -23.73
N LEU A 257 19.91 -7.58 -24.58
CA LEU A 257 19.54 -8.48 -25.68
C LEU A 257 20.65 -8.52 -26.73
N SER A 258 21.27 -7.38 -27.03
CA SER A 258 22.43 -7.30 -27.92
C SER A 258 23.64 -8.06 -27.38
N GLU A 259 23.88 -8.03 -26.07
CA GLU A 259 24.94 -8.82 -25.42
C GLU A 259 24.66 -10.32 -25.57
N ALA A 260 23.42 -10.75 -25.33
CA ALA A 260 23.02 -12.15 -25.46
C ALA A 260 23.20 -12.67 -26.91
N TYR A 261 22.76 -11.89 -27.90
CA TYR A 261 22.93 -12.25 -29.31
C TYR A 261 24.40 -12.27 -29.74
N ASN A 262 25.22 -11.34 -29.26
CA ASN A 262 26.67 -11.37 -29.48
C ASN A 262 27.31 -12.64 -28.91
N GLY A 263 26.93 -13.02 -27.68
CA GLY A 263 27.38 -14.27 -27.05
C GLY A 263 27.05 -15.52 -27.89
N ARG A 264 25.89 -15.51 -28.55
CA ARG A 264 25.46 -16.58 -29.49
C ARG A 264 25.99 -16.46 -30.90
N GLN A 265 26.77 -15.42 -31.20
CA GLN A 265 27.24 -15.14 -32.55
C GLN A 265 26.11 -14.86 -33.56
N GLN A 266 24.95 -14.42 -33.06
CA GLN A 266 23.81 -13.95 -33.85
C GLN A 266 24.01 -12.47 -34.16
N TRP A 267 25.03 -12.20 -34.98
CA TRP A 267 25.58 -10.85 -35.11
C TRP A 267 24.62 -9.84 -35.74
N ALA A 268 23.72 -10.28 -36.63
CA ALA A 268 22.75 -9.39 -37.26
C ALA A 268 21.70 -8.92 -36.24
N GLU A 269 21.17 -9.85 -35.46
CA GLU A 269 20.21 -9.58 -34.39
C GLU A 269 20.85 -8.76 -33.26
N ALA A 270 22.13 -9.00 -32.95
CA ALA A 270 22.89 -8.20 -32.00
C ALA A 270 23.02 -6.74 -32.45
N ALA A 271 23.33 -6.51 -33.72
CA ALA A 271 23.45 -5.16 -34.28
C ALA A 271 22.09 -4.43 -34.25
N GLU A 272 21.00 -5.10 -34.60
CA GLU A 272 19.65 -4.55 -34.55
C GLU A 272 19.26 -4.14 -33.12
N ALA A 273 19.44 -5.04 -32.15
CA ALA A 273 19.15 -4.75 -30.75
C ALA A 273 20.01 -3.60 -30.19
N ALA A 274 21.31 -3.58 -30.50
CA ALA A 274 22.19 -2.49 -30.06
C ALA A 274 21.81 -1.14 -30.69
N GLN A 275 21.36 -1.14 -31.95
CA GLN A 275 20.88 0.07 -32.62
C GLN A 275 19.58 0.60 -31.97
N GLN A 276 18.65 -0.30 -31.62
CA GLN A 276 17.44 0.09 -30.87
C GLN A 276 17.79 0.67 -29.49
N ALA A 277 18.76 0.09 -28.77
CA ALA A 277 19.24 0.64 -27.50
C ALA A 277 19.80 2.07 -27.68
N ILE A 278 20.59 2.31 -28.74
CA ILE A 278 21.14 3.64 -29.05
C ILE A 278 20.03 4.65 -29.38
N GLU A 279 18.99 4.24 -30.12
CA GLU A 279 17.87 5.10 -30.50
C GLU A 279 17.01 5.52 -29.30
N LEU A 280 16.81 4.61 -28.34
CA LEU A 280 16.05 4.85 -27.13
C LEU A 280 16.87 5.57 -26.04
N GLY A 281 18.18 5.44 -26.11
CA GLY A 281 19.11 6.04 -25.17
C GLY A 281 19.14 7.56 -25.23
N ASN A 282 19.00 8.21 -24.08
CA ASN A 282 19.04 9.68 -23.95
C ASN A 282 20.24 10.20 -23.15
N GLY A 283 21.14 9.30 -22.76
CA GLY A 283 22.31 9.59 -21.95
C GLY A 283 23.47 10.24 -22.73
N GLY A 284 24.49 10.68 -21.99
CA GLY A 284 25.70 11.23 -22.58
C GLY A 284 26.56 10.15 -23.24
N ARG A 285 27.70 10.57 -23.82
CA ARG A 285 28.65 9.63 -24.49
C ARG A 285 29.09 8.48 -23.58
N THR A 286 29.26 8.74 -22.28
CA THR A 286 29.62 7.71 -21.30
C THR A 286 28.51 6.67 -21.10
N ASP A 287 27.25 7.11 -21.09
CA ASP A 287 26.10 6.22 -20.85
C ASP A 287 25.84 5.34 -22.08
N GLN A 288 25.97 5.94 -23.28
CA GLN A 288 25.79 5.25 -24.55
C GLN A 288 26.96 4.32 -24.93
N ALA A 289 28.12 4.45 -24.27
CA ALA A 289 29.33 3.69 -24.62
C ALA A 289 29.10 2.17 -24.61
N LYS A 290 28.27 1.67 -23.69
CA LYS A 290 27.92 0.24 -23.58
C LYS A 290 27.17 -0.26 -24.83
N ASN A 291 26.23 0.55 -25.34
CA ASN A 291 25.41 0.20 -26.50
C ASN A 291 26.27 0.18 -27.77
N TYR A 292 27.12 1.21 -27.94
CA TYR A 292 28.07 1.26 -29.05
C TYR A 292 29.12 0.15 -28.99
N PHE A 293 29.56 -0.27 -27.80
CA PHE A 293 30.49 -1.37 -27.66
C PHE A 293 29.87 -2.70 -28.12
N SER A 294 28.62 -2.96 -27.72
CA SER A 294 27.86 -4.12 -28.21
C SER A 294 27.65 -4.07 -29.72
N LEU A 295 27.36 -2.90 -30.28
CA LEU A 295 27.23 -2.71 -31.73
C LEU A 295 28.54 -2.99 -32.48
N GLY A 296 29.67 -2.47 -31.98
CA GLY A 296 30.99 -2.72 -32.58
C GLY A 296 31.38 -4.19 -32.55
N THR A 297 31.02 -4.90 -31.48
CA THR A 297 31.21 -6.34 -31.36
C THR A 297 30.39 -7.10 -32.42
N ALA A 298 29.13 -6.70 -32.63
CA ALA A 298 28.26 -7.28 -33.65
C ALA A 298 28.82 -7.05 -35.06
N TYR A 299 29.20 -5.83 -35.40
CA TYR A 299 29.78 -5.50 -36.71
C TYR A 299 31.13 -6.20 -36.95
N GLN A 300 31.96 -6.36 -35.92
CA GLN A 300 33.18 -7.15 -36.01
C GLN A 300 32.85 -8.61 -36.35
N GLY A 301 31.84 -9.21 -35.71
CA GLY A 301 31.37 -10.57 -36.01
C GLY A 301 30.81 -10.73 -37.43
N LEU A 302 30.14 -9.70 -37.96
CA LEU A 302 29.67 -9.63 -39.35
C LEU A 302 30.80 -9.44 -40.38
N GLY A 303 32.03 -9.16 -39.93
CA GLY A 303 33.14 -8.78 -40.82
C GLY A 303 33.02 -7.38 -41.41
N GLN A 304 32.11 -6.55 -40.88
CA GLN A 304 31.88 -5.16 -41.25
C GLN A 304 32.89 -4.27 -40.53
N ARG A 305 34.15 -4.34 -40.96
CA ARG A 305 35.28 -3.70 -40.26
C ARG A 305 35.13 -2.18 -40.10
N ALA A 306 34.66 -1.47 -41.13
CA ALA A 306 34.51 -0.02 -41.07
C ALA A 306 33.46 0.38 -40.02
N ASP A 307 32.28 -0.24 -40.08
CA ASP A 307 31.19 0.02 -39.15
C ASP A 307 31.59 -0.38 -37.70
N ALA A 308 32.36 -1.45 -37.54
CA ALA A 308 32.90 -1.86 -36.25
C ALA A 308 33.88 -0.82 -35.67
N CYS A 309 34.77 -0.26 -36.50
CA CYS A 309 35.67 0.81 -36.09
C CYS A 309 34.90 2.05 -35.63
N ASP A 310 33.90 2.48 -36.40
CA ASP A 310 33.09 3.65 -36.06
C ASP A 310 32.30 3.43 -34.76
N ALA A 311 31.72 2.24 -34.56
CA ALA A 311 31.03 1.90 -33.33
C ALA A 311 31.97 1.87 -32.12
N PHE A 312 33.17 1.27 -32.24
CA PHE A 312 34.14 1.27 -31.14
C PHE A 312 34.70 2.66 -30.82
N ASP A 313 34.85 3.55 -31.81
CA ASP A 313 35.23 4.95 -31.55
C ASP A 313 34.15 5.65 -30.69
N ASN A 314 32.88 5.47 -31.04
CA ASN A 314 31.77 5.97 -30.22
C ASN A 314 31.68 5.32 -28.84
N ALA A 315 32.18 4.08 -28.69
CA ALA A 315 32.27 3.38 -27.42
C ALA A 315 33.48 3.77 -26.55
N ALA A 316 34.41 4.59 -27.05
CA ALA A 316 35.70 4.88 -26.41
C ALA A 316 35.61 5.86 -25.21
N TYR A 317 34.62 5.68 -24.33
CA TYR A 317 34.33 6.52 -23.17
C TYR A 317 34.13 5.67 -21.91
N GLY A 318 34.33 6.29 -20.74
CA GLY A 318 34.07 5.65 -19.45
C GLY A 318 34.79 4.30 -19.26
N SER A 319 34.05 3.30 -18.77
CA SER A 319 34.54 1.95 -18.52
C SER A 319 34.86 1.16 -19.80
N PHE A 320 34.29 1.55 -20.94
CA PHE A 320 34.48 0.86 -22.22
C PHE A 320 35.68 1.37 -23.02
N LYS A 321 36.22 2.54 -22.64
CA LYS A 321 37.31 3.21 -23.36
C LYS A 321 38.49 2.29 -23.70
N SER A 322 39.12 1.72 -22.68
CA SER A 322 40.31 0.89 -22.86
C SER A 322 40.04 -0.33 -23.75
N SER A 323 38.89 -0.99 -23.55
CA SER A 323 38.50 -2.15 -24.34
C SER A 323 38.20 -1.79 -25.79
N ALA A 324 37.52 -0.67 -26.04
CA ALA A 324 37.22 -0.21 -27.39
C ALA A 324 38.48 0.22 -28.15
N GLU A 325 39.38 0.97 -27.51
CA GLU A 325 40.69 1.34 -28.07
C GLU A 325 41.51 0.09 -28.43
N HIS A 326 41.52 -0.92 -27.54
CA HIS A 326 42.20 -2.18 -27.83
C HIS A 326 41.61 -2.91 -29.05
N LYS A 327 40.27 -2.98 -29.17
CA LYS A 327 39.59 -3.56 -30.34
C LYS A 327 40.02 -2.86 -31.63
N MET A 328 40.03 -1.53 -31.62
CA MET A 328 40.39 -0.73 -32.78
C MET A 328 41.86 -0.88 -33.18
N GLU A 329 42.79 -0.81 -32.22
CA GLU A 329 44.23 -0.82 -32.49
C GLU A 329 44.74 -2.21 -32.89
N PHE A 330 44.37 -3.24 -32.14
CA PHE A 330 45.02 -4.54 -32.22
C PHE A 330 44.24 -5.59 -33.00
N GLU A 331 42.91 -5.56 -32.94
CA GLU A 331 42.07 -6.56 -33.62
C GLU A 331 41.62 -6.09 -35.00
N LEU A 332 41.07 -4.89 -35.10
CA LEU A 332 40.54 -4.33 -36.33
C LEU A 332 41.56 -3.51 -37.12
N LYS A 333 42.60 -2.96 -36.48
CA LYS A 333 43.58 -2.06 -37.10
C LYS A 333 42.91 -0.87 -37.80
N CYS A 334 42.01 -0.18 -37.11
CA CYS A 334 41.30 0.98 -37.65
C CYS A 334 42.29 2.09 -38.06
N GLU A 335 42.01 2.80 -39.16
CA GLU A 335 42.88 3.88 -39.64
C GLU A 335 42.53 5.20 -38.92
N ASN A 336 43.51 5.84 -38.28
CA ASN A 336 43.40 7.09 -37.51
C ASN A 336 42.62 6.99 -36.18
N ILE A 337 43.30 6.53 -35.12
CA ILE A 337 42.83 6.58 -33.72
C ILE A 337 43.05 7.98 -33.15
#